data_AF-A0A1G1NR43-F1
#
_entry.id   AF-A0A1G1NR43-F1
#
_cell.length_a   1.000
_cell.length_b   1.000
_cell.length_c   1.000
_cell.angle_alpha   90.00
_cell.angle_beta   90.00
_cell.angle_gamma   90.00
#
_symmetry.space_group_name_H-M   'P 1'
#
loop_
_entity.id
_entity.type
_entity.pdbx_description
1 polymer ?
#
loop_
_entity_poly.entity_id
_entity_poly.type
_entity_poly.pdbx_seq_one_letter_code
_entity_poly.pdbx_strand_id
1 'polypeptide(L)'
;MVVGTILERLKGKQDFRILLIPDHATPLSLRTHTADSVCFALYGRGIQAAGAEGFNEQEAKKSGIFLENAHLLMDRLIKEEEI
;
A
#
# COMPACT_ATOMS: atom_id res chain seq x y z
N MET A 1 -17.27 0.90 -5.86
CA MET A 1 -15.89 0.88 -5.30
C MET A 1 -14.92 1.51 -6.31
N VAL A 2 -13.94 2.28 -5.84
CA VAL A 2 -12.98 2.98 -6.74
C VAL A 2 -11.86 2.03 -7.19
N VAL A 3 -11.11 1.44 -6.25
CA VAL A 3 -9.96 0.54 -6.55
C VAL A 3 -10.38 -0.63 -7.43
N GLY A 4 -11.50 -1.29 -7.14
CA GLY A 4 -12.02 -2.39 -7.97
C GLY A 4 -12.27 -1.97 -9.42
N THR A 5 -12.81 -0.77 -9.65
CA THR A 5 -13.03 -0.23 -11.01
C THR A 5 -11.70 -0.03 -11.75
N ILE A 6 -10.66 0.44 -11.07
CA ILE A 6 -9.31 0.61 -11.65
C ILE A 6 -8.74 -0.76 -12.04
N LEU A 7 -8.83 -1.75 -11.14
CA LEU A 7 -8.32 -3.10 -11.40
C LEU A 7 -9.03 -3.77 -12.58
N GLU A 8 -10.35 -3.64 -12.69
CA GLU A 8 -11.09 -4.18 -13.85
C GLU A 8 -10.64 -3.55 -15.18
N ARG A 9 -10.29 -2.25 -15.19
CA ARG A 9 -9.75 -1.58 -16.38
C ARG A 9 -8.32 -1.98 -16.72
N LEU A 10 -7.57 -2.48 -15.75
CA LEU A 10 -6.20 -2.95 -15.91
C LEU A 10 -6.11 -4.46 -16.15
N LYS A 11 -7.23 -5.19 -16.08
CA LYS A 11 -7.30 -6.63 -16.29
C LYS A 11 -6.70 -7.02 -17.64
N GLY A 12 -5.77 -7.99 -17.62
CA GLY A 12 -5.05 -8.45 -18.82
C GLY A 12 -3.85 -7.57 -19.22
N LYS A 13 -3.64 -6.42 -18.59
CA LYS A 13 -2.40 -5.64 -18.71
C LYS A 13 -1.38 -6.17 -17.70
N GLN A 14 -0.10 -6.13 -18.06
CA GLN A 14 0.99 -6.61 -17.18
C GLN A 14 2.03 -5.53 -16.86
N ASP A 15 2.02 -4.41 -17.59
CA ASP A 15 2.97 -3.32 -17.38
C ASP A 15 2.32 -2.16 -16.63
N PHE A 16 2.03 -2.39 -15.35
CA PHE A 16 1.60 -1.35 -14.43
C PHE A 16 2.01 -1.69 -13.00
N ARG A 17 2.07 -0.64 -12.18
CA ARG A 17 2.20 -0.75 -10.72
C ARG A 17 1.22 0.21 -10.06
N ILE A 18 0.69 -0.18 -8.92
CA ILE A 18 -0.28 0.58 -8.11
C ILE A 18 0.28 0.69 -6.70
N LEU A 19 0.38 1.93 -6.21
CA LEU A 19 0.60 2.23 -4.80
C LEU A 19 -0.74 2.70 -4.20
N LEU A 20 -1.19 2.03 -3.15
CA LEU A 20 -2.35 2.41 -2.33
C LEU A 20 -1.86 2.73 -0.92
N ILE A 21 -2.09 3.95 -0.45
CA ILE A 21 -1.66 4.42 0.86
C ILE A 21 -2.55 5.59 1.35
N PRO A 22 -2.98 5.61 2.63
CA PRO A 22 -3.52 6.80 3.28
C PRO A 22 -2.43 7.83 3.55
N ASP A 23 -2.76 9.13 3.57
CA ASP A 23 -1.82 10.19 3.90
C ASP A 23 -1.40 10.18 5.39
N HIS A 24 -2.32 9.91 6.31
CA HIS A 24 -2.04 9.77 7.74
C HIS A 24 -3.14 8.99 8.48
N ALA A 25 -2.83 8.55 9.70
CA ALA A 25 -3.81 7.92 10.58
C ALA A 25 -4.70 8.98 11.28
N THR A 26 -6.02 8.77 11.25
CA THR A 26 -7.01 9.62 11.92
C THR A 26 -7.96 8.76 12.75
N PRO A 27 -7.52 8.25 13.92
CA PRO A 27 -8.33 7.36 14.75
C PRO A 27 -9.65 8.03 15.16
N LEU A 28 -10.77 7.30 15.01
CA LEU A 28 -12.11 7.83 15.32
C LEU A 28 -12.27 8.29 16.78
N SER A 29 -11.56 7.64 17.71
CA SER A 29 -11.56 8.01 19.14
C SER A 29 -10.91 9.37 19.39
N LEU A 30 -9.94 9.76 18.57
CA LEU A 30 -9.17 11.00 18.72
C LEU A 30 -9.68 12.12 17.81
N ARG A 31 -10.32 11.78 16.67
CA ARG A 31 -10.86 12.73 15.68
C ARG A 31 -9.84 13.76 15.19
N THR A 32 -8.57 13.42 15.26
CA THR A 32 -7.45 14.23 14.81
C THR A 32 -6.38 13.33 14.23
N HIS A 33 -5.48 13.91 13.45
CA HIS A 33 -4.38 13.18 12.85
C HIS A 33 -3.41 12.74 13.95
N THR A 34 -2.78 11.59 13.73
CA THR A 34 -1.79 11.01 14.63
C THR A 34 -0.53 10.64 13.86
N ALA A 35 0.57 10.47 14.58
CA ALA A 35 1.83 9.98 14.02
C ALA A 35 1.89 8.45 13.90
N ASP A 36 0.77 7.75 14.11
CA ASP A 36 0.70 6.31 13.97
C ASP A 36 0.96 5.91 12.51
N SER A 37 1.68 4.80 12.33
CA SER A 37 1.96 4.24 11.00
C SER A 37 0.66 3.87 10.27
N VAL A 38 0.62 4.09 8.96
CA VAL A 38 -0.47 3.67 8.08
C VAL A 38 -0.12 2.40 7.30
N CYS A 39 -1.12 1.62 6.91
CA CYS A 39 -0.92 0.50 6.00
C CYS A 39 -0.74 1.01 4.56
N PHE A 40 0.02 0.26 3.76
CA PHE A 40 0.18 0.53 2.33
C PHE A 40 0.20 -0.79 1.54
N ALA A 41 -0.06 -0.70 0.23
CA ALA A 41 0.04 -1.83 -0.67
C ALA A 41 0.70 -1.38 -1.97
N LEU A 42 1.65 -2.19 -2.44
CA LEU A 42 2.24 -2.08 -3.76
C LEU A 42 1.80 -3.31 -4.54
N TYR A 43 1.32 -3.13 -5.77
CA TYR A 43 0.77 -4.21 -6.59
C TYR A 43 1.15 -4.02 -8.05
N GLY A 44 1.47 -5.11 -8.75
CA GLY A 44 1.74 -5.11 -10.18
C GLY A 44 3.11 -5.71 -10.53
N ARG A 45 3.68 -5.24 -11.64
CA ARG A 45 4.95 -5.75 -12.19
C ARG A 45 6.09 -5.70 -11.14
N GLY A 46 6.82 -6.80 -11.03
CA GLY A 46 8.01 -6.91 -10.17
C GLY A 46 7.71 -6.96 -8.67
N ILE A 47 6.45 -7.11 -8.24
CA ILE A 47 6.08 -7.19 -6.82
C ILE A 47 5.78 -8.62 -6.41
N GLN A 48 6.45 -9.09 -5.35
CA GLN A 48 6.14 -10.35 -4.69
C GLN A 48 5.01 -10.18 -3.67
N ALA A 49 4.10 -11.16 -3.60
CA ALA A 49 3.03 -11.15 -2.63
C ALA A 49 3.56 -11.34 -1.20
N ALA A 50 3.12 -10.47 -0.29
CA ALA A 50 3.50 -10.52 1.13
C ALA A 50 2.69 -11.54 1.96
N GLY A 51 1.74 -12.26 1.34
CA GLY A 51 0.90 -13.26 2.01
C GLY A 51 -0.22 -12.68 2.91
N ALA A 52 -0.49 -11.38 2.84
CA ALA A 52 -1.57 -10.74 3.60
C ALA A 52 -2.96 -11.17 3.07
N GLU A 53 -3.91 -11.39 3.97
CA GLU A 53 -5.28 -11.80 3.62
C GLU A 53 -6.21 -10.61 3.33
N GLY A 54 -5.78 -9.39 3.66
CA GLY A 54 -6.54 -8.18 3.44
C GLY A 54 -5.74 -6.90 3.65
N PHE A 55 -6.36 -5.76 3.31
CA PHE A 55 -5.78 -4.42 3.49
C PHE A 55 -6.32 -3.78 4.77
N ASN A 56 -5.58 -3.92 5.87
CA ASN A 56 -5.88 -3.31 7.16
C ASN A 56 -4.61 -3.25 8.03
N GLU A 57 -4.68 -2.52 9.14
CA GLU A 57 -3.56 -2.30 10.06
C GLU A 57 -3.05 -3.57 10.74
N GLN A 58 -3.92 -4.57 10.94
CA GLN A 58 -3.53 -5.83 11.58
C GLN A 58 -2.71 -6.70 10.62
N GLU A 59 -3.18 -6.86 9.38
CA GLU A 59 -2.49 -7.61 8.33
C GLU A 59 -1.17 -6.95 7.94
N ALA A 60 -1.13 -5.61 7.86
CA ALA A 60 0.10 -4.87 7.61
C ALA A 60 1.18 -5.18 8.66
N LYS A 61 0.82 -5.20 9.94
CA LYS A 61 1.76 -5.55 11.02
C LYS A 61 2.25 -6.99 10.93
N LYS A 62 1.38 -7.94 10.58
CA LYS A 62 1.74 -9.35 10.40
C LYS A 62 2.69 -9.58 9.23
N SER A 63 2.63 -8.75 8.19
CA SER A 63 3.49 -8.88 7.00
C SER A 63 4.99 -8.74 7.30
N GLY A 64 5.35 -8.06 8.40
CA GLY A 64 6.74 -7.75 8.74
C GLY A 64 7.39 -6.68 7.86
N ILE A 65 6.67 -6.15 6.86
CA ILE A 65 7.13 -5.10 5.97
C ILE A 65 6.87 -3.75 6.65
N PHE A 66 7.94 -3.04 6.97
CA PHE A 66 7.86 -1.71 7.58
C PHE A 66 8.83 -0.75 6.90
N LEU A 67 8.34 0.45 6.59
CA LEU A 67 9.13 1.51 6.00
C LEU A 67 8.99 2.76 6.87
N GLU A 68 10.10 3.17 7.47
CA GLU A 68 10.13 4.36 8.34
C GLU A 68 9.85 5.65 7.55
N ASN A 69 10.35 5.72 6.32
CA ASN A 69 10.29 6.92 5.48
C ASN A 69 9.37 6.71 4.28
N ALA A 70 8.09 7.08 4.42
CA ALA A 70 7.06 6.85 3.39
C ALA A 70 7.34 7.53 2.03
N HIS A 71 8.10 8.62 2.00
CA HIS A 71 8.46 9.29 0.73
C HIS A 71 9.27 8.38 -0.21
N LEU A 72 9.97 7.36 0.32
CA LEU A 72 10.70 6.38 -0.47
C LEU A 72 9.76 5.45 -1.26
N LEU A 73 8.47 5.35 -0.91
CA LEU A 73 7.50 4.53 -1.67
C LEU A 73 7.35 4.99 -3.12
N MET A 74 7.55 6.28 -3.39
CA MET A 74 7.48 6.80 -4.76
C MET A 74 8.68 6.30 -5.59
N ASP A 75 9.87 6.27 -4.98
CA ASP A 75 11.05 5.65 -5.58
C ASP A 75 10.82 4.15 -5.80
N ARG A 76 10.33 3.43 -4.78
CA ARG A 76 9.99 2.00 -4.91
C ARG A 76 8.97 1.75 -6.01
N LEU A 77 7.99 2.64 -6.22
CA LEU A 77 6.95 2.54 -7.27
C LEU A 77 7.51 2.76 -8.68
N ILE A 78 8.49 3.65 -8.87
CA ILE A 78 9.02 4.00 -10.20
C ILE A 78 10.24 3.15 -10.56
N LYS A 79 11.15 2.92 -9.62
CA LYS A 79 12.47 2.31 -9.84
C LYS A 79 12.51 0.79 -9.67
N GLU A 80 11.40 0.16 -9.31
CA GLU A 80 11.30 -1.30 -9.10
C GLU A 80 12.24 -1.84 -8.02
N GLU A 81 12.59 -1.01 -7.05
CA GLU A 81 13.37 -1.44 -5.90
C GLU A 81 12.52 -2.26 -4.92
N GLU A 82 13.14 -3.28 -4.31
CA GLU A 82 12.53 -4.11 -3.27
C GLU A 82 12.26 -3.29 -2.00
N ILE A 83 11.18 -3.59 -1.28
CA ILE A 83 10.83 -2.87 -0.05
C ILE A 83 11.70 -3.36 1.10
#